data_AF-D9YN19-F1
#
_entry.id   AF-D9YN19-F1
#
_cell.length_a   1.000
_cell.length_b   1.000
_cell.length_c   1.000
_cell.angle_alpha   90.00
_cell.angle_beta   90.00
_cell.angle_gamma   90.00
#
_symmetry.space_group_name_H-M   'P 1'
#
loop_
_entity.id
_entity.type
_entity.pdbx_description
1 polymer ?
#
loop_
_entity_poly.entity_id
_entity_poly.type
_entity_poly.pdbx_seq_one_letter_code
_entity_poly.pdbx_strand_id
1 'polypeptide(L)'
;TAVSRPGLGEPRFLSVGYVDDQQFVRFDSDSASQSEEPRAPWMEKVKDVDPGYWEQETQIIKENAQSSRVDLQTLRGYFNQS
;
A
#
# COMPACT_ATOMS: atom_id res chain seq x y z
N THR A 1 -0.44 -6.06 2.31
CA THR A 1 -1.54 -6.75 3.02
C THR A 1 -2.87 -6.10 2.69
N ALA A 2 -3.90 -6.88 2.39
CA ALA A 2 -5.24 -6.38 2.11
C ALA A 2 -6.27 -7.05 3.03
N VAL A 3 -7.24 -6.30 3.54
CA VAL A 3 -8.25 -6.79 4.49
C VAL A 3 -9.64 -6.25 4.17
N SER A 4 -10.57 -7.16 3.87
CA SER A 4 -12.01 -6.85 3.80
C SER A 4 -12.59 -6.66 5.20
N ARG A 5 -13.41 -5.63 5.41
CA ARG A 5 -14.01 -5.30 6.72
C ARG A 5 -15.53 -5.17 6.57
N PRO A 6 -16.34 -5.64 7.54
CA PRO A 6 -17.77 -5.37 7.55
C PRO A 6 -18.05 -3.86 7.57
N GLY A 7 -18.92 -3.37 6.69
CA GLY A 7 -19.41 -1.99 6.69
C GLY A 7 -18.56 -0.95 5.94
N LEU A 8 -17.36 -1.29 5.48
CA LEU A 8 -16.55 -0.43 4.60
C LEU A 8 -16.48 -1.08 3.21
N GLY A 9 -16.95 -0.37 2.18
CA GLY A 9 -17.13 -0.92 0.83
C GLY A 9 -15.84 -1.39 0.15
N GLU A 10 -14.73 -0.68 0.38
CA GLU A 10 -13.41 -1.02 -0.17
C GLU A 10 -12.54 -1.72 0.90
N PRO A 11 -11.84 -2.81 0.54
CA PRO A 11 -10.83 -3.41 1.41
C PRO A 11 -9.73 -2.41 1.77
N ARG A 12 -9.23 -2.47 3.01
CA ARG A 12 -8.03 -1.72 3.37
C ARG A 12 -6.82 -2.38 2.74
N PHE A 13 -5.96 -1.60 2.11
CA PHE A 13 -4.65 -2.03 1.67
C PHE A 13 -3.55 -1.33 2.47
N LEU A 14 -2.59 -2.11 2.96
CA LEU A 14 -1.43 -1.64 3.72
C LEU A 14 -0.15 -2.24 3.15
N SER A 15 0.81 -1.39 2.80
CA SER A 15 2.18 -1.77 2.44
C SER A 15 3.15 -1.22 3.48
N VAL A 16 4.14 -2.02 3.85
CA VAL A 16 5.21 -1.63 4.75
C VAL A 16 6.51 -2.25 4.27
N GLY A 17 7.51 -1.41 4.01
CA GLY A 17 8.85 -1.85 3.62
C GLY A 17 9.81 -1.83 4.80
N TYR A 18 10.63 -2.88 4.93
CA TYR A 18 11.68 -3.00 5.94
C TYR A 18 13.04 -3.23 5.29
N VAL A 19 14.08 -2.66 5.90
CA VAL A 19 15.50 -2.96 5.66
C VAL A 19 16.13 -3.13 7.04
N ASP A 20 16.80 -4.27 7.29
CA ASP A 20 17.46 -4.58 8.56
C ASP A 20 16.58 -4.30 9.81
N ASP A 21 15.35 -4.84 9.80
CA ASP A 21 14.32 -4.64 10.84
C ASP A 21 13.85 -3.19 11.04
N GLN A 22 14.37 -2.22 10.28
CA GLN A 22 13.92 -0.84 10.27
C GLN A 22 12.87 -0.62 9.18
N GLN A 23 11.70 -0.12 9.59
CA GLN A 23 10.69 0.34 8.63
C GLN A 23 11.20 1.58 7.89
N PHE A 24 11.21 1.54 6.55
CA PHE A 24 11.70 2.64 5.74
C PHE A 24 10.62 3.31 4.86
N VAL A 25 9.54 2.59 4.53
CA VAL A 25 8.38 3.12 3.80
C VAL A 25 7.06 2.56 4.31
N ARG A 26 5.97 3.27 4.02
CA ARG A 26 4.60 2.85 4.29
C ARG A 26 3.62 3.49 3.33
N PHE A 27 2.65 2.69 2.89
CA PHE A 27 1.41 3.16 2.30
C PHE A 27 0.21 2.59 3.04
N ASP A 28 -0.84 3.40 3.18
CA ASP A 28 -2.11 3.03 3.80
C ASP A 28 -3.26 3.58 2.96
N SER A 29 -4.12 2.72 2.40
CA SER A 29 -5.23 3.15 1.55
C SER A 29 -6.26 3.99 2.29
N ASP A 30 -6.33 3.87 3.62
CA ASP A 30 -7.22 4.66 4.45
C ASP A 30 -6.63 6.03 4.82
N SER A 31 -5.37 6.32 4.49
CA SER A 31 -4.78 7.64 4.76
C SER A 31 -5.35 8.70 3.81
N ALA A 32 -5.37 9.96 4.26
CA ALA A 32 -5.81 11.07 3.41
C ALA A 32 -4.84 11.38 2.27
N SER A 33 -3.54 11.10 2.45
CA SER A 33 -2.52 11.29 1.43
C SER A 33 -2.62 10.24 0.32
N GLN A 34 -2.95 9.00 0.67
CA GLN A 34 -2.87 7.83 -0.21
C GLN A 34 -1.57 7.85 -1.04
N SER A 35 -0.44 8.05 -0.37
CA SER A 35 0.90 8.09 -0.98
C SER A 35 1.87 7.18 -0.24
N GLU A 36 2.91 6.71 -0.92
CA GLU A 36 4.02 6.00 -0.28
C GLU A 36 4.86 7.02 0.50
N GLU A 37 5.04 6.81 1.79
CA GLU A 37 5.66 7.79 2.69
C GLU A 37 6.96 7.24 3.31
N PRO A 38 8.02 8.06 3.43
CA PRO A 38 9.23 7.67 4.14
C PRO A 38 8.96 7.45 5.63
N ARG A 39 9.65 6.47 6.21
CA ARG A 39 9.60 6.12 7.65
C ARG A 39 10.97 6.10 8.31
N ALA A 40 12.02 6.34 7.53
CA ALA A 40 13.38 6.49 8.02
C ALA A 40 14.01 7.79 7.47
N PRO A 41 14.88 8.48 8.24
CA PRO A 41 15.45 9.76 7.83
C PRO A 41 16.26 9.71 6.53
N TRP A 42 16.85 8.55 6.22
CA TRP A 42 17.61 8.36 4.98
C TRP A 42 16.72 8.29 3.74
N MET A 43 15.45 7.88 3.89
CA MET A 43 14.48 7.89 2.78
C MET A 43 14.00 9.29 2.42
N GLU A 44 13.92 10.22 3.37
CA GLU A 44 13.49 11.61 3.09
C GLU A 44 14.38 12.31 2.05
N LYS A 45 15.65 11.90 1.96
CA LYS A 45 16.66 12.43 1.03
C LYS A 45 16.55 11.86 -0.38
N VAL A 46 15.77 10.79 -0.59
CA VAL A 46 15.65 10.16 -1.91
C VAL A 46 15.11 11.14 -2.94
N LYS A 47 14.20 12.05 -2.54
CA LYS A 47 13.67 13.10 -3.42
C LYS A 47 14.76 14.00 -4.04
N ASP A 48 15.90 14.16 -3.35
CA ASP A 48 16.99 15.02 -3.80
C ASP A 48 17.89 14.28 -4.83
N VAL A 49 17.91 12.95 -4.78
CA VAL A 49 18.67 12.07 -5.67
C VAL A 49 17.83 11.64 -6.88
N ASP A 50 16.56 11.36 -6.64
CA ASP A 50 15.54 10.98 -7.61
C ASP A 50 14.20 11.65 -7.26
N PRO A 51 13.91 12.81 -7.88
CA PRO A 51 12.65 13.52 -7.64
C PRO A 51 11.39 12.75 -8.04
N GLY A 52 11.50 11.75 -8.94
CA GLY A 52 10.36 10.98 -9.45
C GLY A 52 10.02 9.74 -8.60
N TYR A 53 10.94 9.32 -7.73
CA TYR A 53 10.83 8.09 -6.94
C TYR A 53 9.49 7.94 -6.22
N TRP A 54 9.07 8.97 -5.46
CA TRP A 54 7.87 8.88 -4.64
C TRP A 54 6.57 8.82 -5.46
N GLU A 55 6.52 9.51 -6.59
CA GLU A 55 5.36 9.47 -7.48
C GLU A 55 5.23 8.09 -8.13
N GLN A 56 6.36 7.56 -8.62
CA GLN A 56 6.41 6.23 -9.22
C GLN A 56 6.02 5.13 -8.22
N GLU A 57 6.62 5.11 -7.03
CA GLU A 57 6.30 4.12 -6.00
C GLU A 57 4.85 4.24 -5.53
N THR A 58 4.33 5.46 -5.41
CA THR A 58 2.92 5.68 -5.09
C THR A 58 1.98 5.14 -6.17
N GLN A 59 2.34 5.25 -7.45
CA GLN A 59 1.53 4.68 -8.53
C GLN A 59 1.54 3.14 -8.47
N ILE A 60 2.74 2.54 -8.35
CA ILE A 60 2.91 1.08 -8.26
C ILE A 60 2.09 0.53 -7.08
N ILE A 61 2.15 1.18 -5.92
CA ILE A 61 1.45 0.66 -4.75
C ILE A 61 -0.07 0.81 -4.85
N LYS A 62 -0.57 1.84 -5.56
CA LYS A 62 -2.00 1.97 -5.89
C LYS A 62 -2.47 0.87 -6.84
N GLU A 63 -1.65 0.49 -7.83
CA GLU A 63 -1.95 -0.63 -8.73
C GLU A 63 -1.99 -1.96 -7.96
N ASN A 64 -1.06 -2.18 -7.03
CA ASN A 64 -1.06 -3.34 -6.14
C ASN A 64 -2.29 -3.38 -5.22
N ALA A 65 -2.76 -2.23 -4.73
CA ALA A 65 -3.97 -2.13 -3.94
C ALA A 65 -5.22 -2.54 -4.75
N GLN A 66 -5.32 -2.10 -6.01
CA GLN A 66 -6.42 -2.51 -6.89
C GLN A 66 -6.37 -4.02 -7.22
N SER A 67 -5.18 -4.55 -7.51
CA SER A 67 -5.01 -5.98 -7.76
C SER A 67 -5.45 -6.81 -6.55
N SER A 68 -5.01 -6.41 -5.36
CA SER A 68 -5.39 -7.08 -4.10
C SER A 68 -6.90 -7.04 -3.83
N ARG A 69 -7.57 -5.95 -4.20
CA ARG A 69 -9.03 -5.85 -4.12
C ARG A 69 -9.70 -6.89 -5.02
N VAL A 70 -9.27 -7.01 -6.28
CA VAL A 70 -9.81 -8.00 -7.23
C VAL A 70 -9.56 -9.43 -6.73
N ASP A 71 -8.37 -9.69 -6.20
CA ASP A 71 -8.02 -10.99 -5.64
C ASP A 71 -8.89 -11.35 -4.45
N LEU A 72 -9.14 -10.41 -3.52
CA LEU A 72 -10.03 -10.65 -2.38
C LEU A 72 -11.47 -10.94 -2.81
N GLN A 73 -11.97 -10.26 -3.85
CA GLN A 73 -13.32 -10.54 -4.39
C GLN A 73 -13.39 -11.93 -5.03
N THR A 74 -12.36 -12.30 -5.80
CA THR A 74 -12.25 -13.62 -6.44
C THR A 74 -12.16 -14.74 -5.41
N LEU A 75 -11.28 -14.60 -4.42
CA LEU A 75 -11.09 -15.59 -3.36
C LEU A 75 -12.35 -15.80 -2.52
N ARG A 76 -13.11 -14.73 -2.24
CA ARG A 76 -14.41 -14.85 -1.58
C ARG A 76 -15.38 -15.74 -2.37
N GLY A 77 -15.40 -15.62 -3.69
CA GLY A 77 -16.17 -16.49 -4.57
C GLY A 77 -15.72 -17.96 -4.48
N TYR A 78 -14.41 -18.22 -4.55
CA TYR A 78 -13.86 -19.58 -4.48
C TYR A 78 -14.13 -20.29 -3.16
N PHE A 79 -14.14 -19.55 -2.05
CA PHE A 79 -14.39 -20.10 -0.72
C PHE A 79 -15.86 -19.99 -0.28
N ASN A 80 -16.78 -19.59 -1.18
CA ASN A 80 -18.20 -19.39 -0.87
C ASN A 80 -18.42 -18.46 0.34
N GLN A 81 -17.61 -17.40 0.45
CA GLN A 81 -17.65 -16.42 1.53
C GLN A 81 -18.46 -15.18 1.10
N SER A 82 -19.74 -15.17 1.50
CA SER A 82 -20.68 -14.05 1.33
C SER A 82 -20.49 -12.96 2.37
#